data_AF-A0A2V8NY91-F1
#
_entry.id   AF-A0A2V8NY91-F1
#
_cell.length_a   1.000
_cell.length_b   1.000
_cell.length_c   1.000
_cell.angle_alpha   90.00
_cell.angle_beta   90.00
_cell.angle_gamma   90.00
#
_symmetry.space_group_name_H-M   'P 1'
#
loop_
_entity.id
_entity.type
_entity.pdbx_description
1 polymer ?
#
loop_
_entity_poly.entity_id
_entity_poly.type
_entity_poly.pdbx_seq_one_letter_code
_entity_poly.pdbx_strand_id
1 'polypeptide(L)'
;TPERRLRQRYTLSHLAKDVSNQVGRVEPTRDWFPISLISAFSAFADLAHGPESQWGTVSCGCHPNCGVGTALMINKHTKEWAPVPRFLDVPHLVEDIKKITDAARSKNFSNLMMGLALLKNYRPYEAPPSLALIDLWRKFDKSWGLTPNHVKKYGNSGPDRTFEDTKKRREEDPWNFLFIAGMWFQDLFNYDFRRTEMCIIPYATQQGEISFCAYNTGIGWRKIIENMYKNATVAQWYRTHGKHQIYAKGRTVGLESYEHSLTIDSEDAARVRPKEHDIPMTAAEEDRLRRRKALEEAAKVRALYEEMVLKKRQPAVVQIGSVQQIKSATGPALTTTANVGAKDAVKQVEEVAAPAGD
;
A
#
# COMPACT_ATOMS: atom_id res chain seq x y z
N THR A 1 -13.93 -7.38 15.41
CA THR A 1 -14.86 -8.54 15.32
C THR A 1 -14.78 -9.20 13.93
N PRO A 2 -15.18 -10.46 13.72
CA PRO A 2 -15.24 -11.10 12.38
C PRO A 2 -15.94 -10.26 11.30
N GLU A 3 -17.04 -9.60 11.64
CA GLU A 3 -17.81 -8.75 10.72
C GLU A 3 -17.03 -7.53 10.20
N ARG A 4 -16.23 -6.86 11.06
CA ARG A 4 -15.34 -5.77 10.59
C ARG A 4 -14.31 -6.33 9.61
N ARG A 5 -13.77 -7.49 9.95
CA ARG A 5 -12.71 -8.14 9.19
C ARG A 5 -13.19 -8.51 7.78
N LEU A 6 -14.42 -8.99 7.66
CA LEU A 6 -15.07 -9.22 6.36
C LEU A 6 -15.34 -7.91 5.61
N ARG A 7 -15.84 -6.87 6.28
CA ARG A 7 -16.09 -5.55 5.65
C ARG A 7 -14.82 -4.88 5.11
N GLN A 8 -13.69 -5.06 5.77
CA GLN A 8 -12.40 -4.50 5.35
C GLN A 8 -11.65 -5.40 4.36
N ARG A 9 -12.16 -6.62 4.10
CA ARG A 9 -11.48 -7.58 3.24
C ARG A 9 -11.65 -7.19 1.77
N TYR A 10 -10.58 -6.64 1.21
CA TYR A 10 -10.49 -6.35 -0.21
C TYR A 10 -9.65 -7.41 -0.89
N THR A 11 -10.23 -8.32 -1.70
CA THR A 11 -9.52 -9.45 -2.33
C THR A 11 -8.88 -9.07 -3.68
N LEU A 12 -7.94 -9.88 -4.17
CA LEU A 12 -7.44 -9.74 -5.56
C LEU A 12 -8.55 -9.90 -6.61
N SER A 13 -9.58 -10.70 -6.30
CA SER A 13 -10.77 -10.82 -7.15
C SER A 13 -11.62 -9.54 -7.11
N HIS A 14 -11.71 -8.85 -5.96
CA HIS A 14 -12.34 -7.53 -5.89
C HIS A 14 -11.57 -6.52 -6.74
N LEU A 15 -10.23 -6.52 -6.70
CA LEU A 15 -9.40 -5.70 -7.58
C LEU A 15 -9.72 -5.92 -9.06
N ALA A 16 -9.71 -7.17 -9.50
CA ALA A 16 -10.01 -7.50 -10.89
C ALA A 16 -11.42 -7.03 -11.29
N LYS A 17 -12.42 -7.24 -10.41
CA LYS A 17 -13.80 -6.83 -10.66
C LYS A 17 -13.97 -5.31 -10.68
N ASP A 18 -13.34 -4.58 -9.78
CA ASP A 18 -13.43 -3.12 -9.71
C ASP A 18 -12.75 -2.46 -10.90
N VAL A 19 -11.57 -2.94 -11.31
CA VAL A 19 -10.91 -2.50 -12.53
C VAL A 19 -11.79 -2.77 -13.75
N SER A 20 -12.40 -3.95 -13.81
CA SER A 20 -13.37 -4.28 -14.87
C SER A 20 -14.57 -3.33 -14.89
N ASN A 21 -15.17 -3.05 -13.73
CA ASN A 21 -16.31 -2.12 -13.63
C ASN A 21 -15.92 -0.68 -13.99
N GLN A 22 -14.72 -0.24 -13.60
CA GLN A 22 -14.23 1.11 -13.85
C GLN A 22 -13.83 1.34 -15.32
N VAL A 23 -13.19 0.34 -15.95
CA VAL A 23 -12.57 0.49 -17.27
C VAL A 23 -13.44 -0.14 -18.38
N GLY A 24 -14.29 -1.12 -18.04
CA GLY A 24 -15.29 -1.73 -18.92
C GLY A 24 -14.77 -2.67 -20.00
N ARG A 25 -13.46 -2.70 -20.28
CA ARG A 25 -12.87 -3.51 -21.37
C ARG A 25 -11.87 -4.59 -20.90
N VAL A 26 -11.75 -4.79 -19.59
CA VAL A 26 -10.89 -5.81 -18.97
C VAL A 26 -11.80 -6.80 -18.25
N GLU A 27 -11.74 -8.08 -18.62
CA GLU A 27 -12.61 -9.11 -18.07
C GLU A 27 -11.90 -9.94 -16.99
N PRO A 28 -12.43 -10.02 -15.74
CA PRO A 28 -11.76 -10.66 -14.62
C PRO A 28 -11.38 -12.13 -14.85
N THR A 29 -12.22 -12.89 -15.53
CA THR A 29 -12.05 -14.34 -15.72
C THR A 29 -11.24 -14.71 -16.96
N ARG A 30 -11.01 -13.75 -17.88
CA ARG A 30 -10.27 -13.97 -19.13
C ARG A 30 -8.89 -13.30 -19.11
N ASP A 31 -8.82 -12.06 -18.64
CA ASP A 31 -7.65 -11.21 -18.86
C ASP A 31 -6.65 -11.21 -17.69
N TRP A 32 -6.98 -11.85 -16.57
CA TRP A 32 -6.18 -11.84 -15.36
C TRP A 32 -5.50 -13.19 -15.13
N PHE A 33 -4.20 -13.14 -14.88
CA PHE A 33 -3.37 -14.32 -14.69
C PHE A 33 -2.54 -14.22 -13.41
N PRO A 34 -2.18 -15.35 -12.79
CA PRO A 34 -1.16 -15.37 -11.76
C PRO A 34 0.13 -14.72 -12.28
N ILE A 35 0.76 -13.87 -11.48
CA ILE A 35 2.01 -13.19 -11.88
C ILE A 35 3.11 -14.23 -12.17
N SER A 36 3.04 -15.40 -11.53
CA SER A 36 3.98 -16.49 -11.75
C SER A 36 3.94 -17.11 -13.15
N LEU A 37 2.91 -16.81 -13.95
CA LEU A 37 2.85 -17.20 -15.35
C LEU A 37 4.05 -16.70 -16.17
N ILE A 38 4.66 -15.58 -15.75
CA ILE A 38 5.85 -15.02 -16.41
C ILE A 38 7.05 -15.99 -16.39
N SER A 39 7.11 -16.90 -15.43
CA SER A 39 8.22 -17.87 -15.30
C SER A 39 8.36 -18.79 -16.52
N ALA A 40 7.26 -19.10 -17.21
CA ALA A 40 7.30 -19.88 -18.45
C ALA A 40 8.05 -19.14 -19.57
N PHE A 41 7.89 -17.81 -19.65
CA PHE A 41 8.60 -16.97 -20.61
C PHE A 41 10.06 -16.79 -20.20
N SER A 42 10.34 -16.61 -18.89
CA SER A 42 11.71 -16.50 -18.38
C SER A 42 12.51 -17.78 -18.65
N ALA A 43 11.93 -18.96 -18.42
CA ALA A 43 12.58 -20.25 -18.70
C ALA A 43 12.91 -20.41 -20.19
N PHE A 44 12.03 -19.99 -21.09
CA PHE A 44 12.32 -19.98 -22.53
C PHE A 44 13.44 -18.99 -22.88
N ALA A 45 13.41 -17.78 -22.32
CA ALA A 45 14.43 -16.77 -22.57
C ALA A 45 15.81 -17.27 -22.14
N ASP A 46 15.91 -17.93 -20.98
CA ASP A 46 17.14 -18.53 -20.47
C ASP A 46 17.66 -19.65 -21.37
N LEU A 47 16.76 -20.53 -21.87
CA LEU A 47 17.12 -21.51 -22.89
C LEU A 47 17.68 -20.84 -24.17
N ALA A 48 17.06 -19.74 -24.61
CA ALA A 48 17.46 -19.03 -25.82
C ALA A 48 18.77 -18.24 -25.66
N HIS A 49 19.08 -17.75 -24.46
CA HIS A 49 20.38 -17.14 -24.14
C HIS A 49 21.49 -18.19 -24.06
N GLY A 50 21.16 -19.39 -23.55
CA GLY A 50 22.06 -20.52 -23.48
C GLY A 50 22.89 -20.55 -22.18
N PRO A 51 23.64 -21.63 -21.96
CA PRO A 51 24.30 -21.92 -20.68
C PRO A 51 25.45 -20.96 -20.35
N GLU A 52 26.03 -20.28 -21.35
CA GLU A 52 27.12 -19.32 -21.16
C GLU A 52 26.65 -17.95 -20.65
N SER A 53 25.33 -17.75 -20.49
CA SER A 53 24.81 -16.49 -19.95
C SER A 53 25.23 -16.32 -18.48
N GLN A 54 25.88 -15.20 -18.17
CA GLN A 54 26.31 -14.87 -16.81
C GLN A 54 25.14 -14.57 -15.88
N TRP A 55 23.98 -14.21 -16.43
CA TRP A 55 22.79 -13.86 -15.65
C TRP A 55 21.54 -14.44 -16.28
N GLY A 56 20.63 -14.92 -15.42
CA GLY A 56 19.32 -15.41 -15.83
C GLY A 56 18.30 -14.30 -16.01
N THR A 57 17.23 -14.62 -16.71
CA THR A 57 16.08 -13.74 -16.91
C THR A 57 15.31 -13.61 -15.60
N VAL A 58 14.76 -12.42 -15.34
CA VAL A 58 13.90 -12.20 -14.17
C VAL A 58 12.71 -13.14 -14.23
N SER A 59 12.58 -14.00 -13.23
CA SER A 59 11.49 -14.95 -13.08
C SER A 59 10.71 -14.65 -11.79
N CYS A 60 9.39 -14.72 -11.86
CA CYS A 60 8.52 -14.59 -10.69
C CYS A 60 8.03 -15.97 -10.25
N GLY A 61 8.85 -16.74 -9.54
CA GLY A 61 8.52 -18.09 -9.05
C GLY A 61 7.54 -18.14 -7.87
N CYS A 62 6.71 -17.11 -7.67
CA CYS A 62 5.81 -17.09 -6.51
C CYS A 62 4.65 -18.08 -6.67
N HIS A 63 4.03 -18.46 -5.54
CA HIS A 63 2.79 -19.24 -5.56
C HIS A 63 1.71 -18.50 -6.38
N PRO A 64 0.89 -19.16 -7.22
CA PRO A 64 -0.10 -18.49 -8.09
C PRO A 64 -1.07 -17.55 -7.36
N ASN A 65 -1.42 -17.87 -6.11
CA ASN A 65 -2.28 -17.02 -5.27
C ASN A 65 -1.57 -15.80 -4.66
N CYS A 66 -0.25 -15.64 -4.87
CA CYS A 66 0.53 -14.54 -4.31
C CYS A 66 0.16 -13.20 -4.95
N GLY A 67 -0.13 -13.21 -6.24
CA GLY A 67 -0.53 -12.03 -6.98
C GLY A 67 -1.14 -12.39 -8.32
N VAL A 68 -2.03 -11.51 -8.78
CA VAL A 68 -2.66 -11.61 -10.09
C VAL A 68 -2.46 -10.30 -10.82
N GLY A 69 -2.34 -10.37 -12.14
CA GLY A 69 -2.18 -9.20 -12.97
C GLY A 69 -2.69 -9.40 -14.38
N THR A 70 -2.88 -8.28 -15.05
CA THR A 70 -3.20 -8.20 -16.47
C THR A 70 -2.27 -7.20 -17.14
N ALA A 71 -1.99 -7.41 -18.42
CA ALA A 71 -1.18 -6.51 -19.23
C ALA A 71 -2.05 -5.85 -20.30
N LEU A 72 -1.93 -4.54 -20.43
CA LEU A 72 -2.53 -3.75 -21.50
C LEU A 72 -1.45 -3.34 -22.50
N MET A 73 -1.75 -3.49 -23.78
CA MET A 73 -0.95 -2.93 -24.86
C MET A 73 -1.49 -1.54 -25.18
N ILE A 74 -0.66 -0.49 -25.04
CA ILE A 74 -1.06 0.92 -25.17
C ILE A 74 -0.18 1.64 -26.18
N ASN A 75 -0.77 2.35 -27.13
CA ASN A 75 -0.07 3.27 -28.01
C ASN A 75 0.06 4.65 -27.34
N LYS A 76 1.29 5.16 -27.18
CA LYS A 76 1.55 6.44 -26.51
C LYS A 76 1.05 7.65 -27.29
N HIS A 77 0.96 7.55 -28.61
CA HIS A 77 0.59 8.67 -29.47
C HIS A 77 -0.92 8.68 -29.71
N THR A 78 -1.49 7.57 -30.18
CA THR A 78 -2.91 7.47 -30.51
C THR A 78 -3.80 7.22 -29.29
N LYS A 79 -3.20 6.80 -28.15
CA LYS A 79 -3.90 6.38 -26.93
C LYS A 79 -4.80 5.16 -27.11
N GLU A 80 -4.70 4.47 -28.26
CA GLU A 80 -5.33 3.18 -28.46
C GLU A 80 -4.78 2.14 -27.51
N TRP A 81 -5.65 1.26 -27.02
CA TRP A 81 -5.22 0.19 -26.13
C TRP A 81 -6.16 -1.01 -26.16
N ALA A 82 -5.61 -2.18 -25.84
CA ALA A 82 -6.37 -3.40 -25.61
C ALA A 82 -5.67 -4.30 -24.57
N PRO A 83 -6.41 -5.12 -23.80
CA PRO A 83 -5.81 -6.16 -22.97
C PRO A 83 -5.07 -7.17 -23.84
N VAL A 84 -3.82 -7.50 -23.48
CA VAL A 84 -3.00 -8.48 -24.21
C VAL A 84 -3.70 -9.83 -24.35
N PRO A 85 -4.33 -10.39 -23.28
CA PRO A 85 -4.99 -11.69 -23.38
C PRO A 85 -6.19 -11.73 -24.32
N ARG A 86 -6.68 -10.57 -24.77
CA ARG A 86 -7.77 -10.46 -25.70
C ARG A 86 -7.35 -10.83 -27.13
N PHE A 87 -6.17 -10.37 -27.54
CA PHE A 87 -5.64 -10.64 -28.88
C PHE A 87 -4.52 -11.68 -28.91
N LEU A 88 -4.08 -12.17 -27.75
CA LEU A 88 -3.09 -13.21 -27.61
C LEU A 88 -3.62 -14.26 -26.64
N ASP A 89 -3.80 -15.49 -27.12
CA ASP A 89 -4.30 -16.61 -26.31
C ASP A 89 -3.21 -17.07 -25.32
N VAL A 90 -3.14 -16.40 -24.17
CA VAL A 90 -2.11 -16.61 -23.16
C VAL A 90 -2.05 -18.05 -22.64
N PRO A 91 -3.18 -18.72 -22.28
CA PRO A 91 -3.15 -20.11 -21.83
C PRO A 91 -2.46 -21.07 -22.81
N HIS A 92 -2.91 -21.08 -24.07
CA HIS A 92 -2.37 -21.98 -25.08
C HIS A 92 -0.94 -21.59 -25.48
N LEU A 93 -0.63 -20.29 -25.53
CA LEU A 93 0.72 -19.81 -25.77
C LEU A 93 1.68 -20.33 -24.70
N VAL A 94 1.31 -20.29 -23.41
CA VAL A 94 2.16 -20.80 -22.33
C VAL A 94 2.38 -22.30 -22.43
N GLU A 95 1.37 -23.07 -22.83
CA GLU A 95 1.53 -24.51 -23.09
C GLU A 95 2.48 -24.80 -24.26
N ASP A 96 2.35 -24.05 -25.35
CA ASP A 96 3.24 -24.17 -26.51
C ASP A 96 4.67 -23.80 -26.12
N ILE A 97 4.87 -22.72 -25.35
CA ILE A 97 6.18 -22.29 -24.86
C ILE A 97 6.82 -23.36 -23.98
N LYS A 98 6.06 -23.97 -23.06
CA LYS A 98 6.58 -25.07 -22.22
C LYS A 98 7.08 -26.23 -23.08
N LYS A 99 6.29 -26.68 -24.06
CA LYS A 99 6.71 -27.75 -25.00
C LYS A 99 7.98 -27.39 -25.77
N ILE A 100 8.10 -26.14 -26.21
CA ILE A 100 9.29 -25.66 -26.94
C ILE A 100 10.52 -25.65 -26.02
N THR A 101 10.35 -25.14 -24.80
CA THR A 101 11.41 -25.09 -23.79
C THR A 101 11.87 -26.49 -23.40
N ASP A 102 10.93 -27.41 -23.12
CA ASP A 102 11.21 -28.79 -22.73
C ASP A 102 11.88 -29.59 -23.86
N ALA A 103 11.59 -29.27 -25.12
CA ALA A 103 12.25 -29.90 -26.26
C ALA A 103 13.74 -29.52 -26.38
N ALA A 104 14.18 -28.45 -25.69
CA ALA A 104 15.57 -28.03 -25.55
C ALA A 104 16.38 -28.03 -26.87
N ARG A 105 15.74 -27.56 -27.96
CA ARG A 105 16.36 -27.52 -29.29
C ARG A 105 17.32 -26.32 -29.43
N SER A 106 18.05 -26.27 -30.54
CA SER A 106 18.98 -25.18 -30.82
C SER A 106 18.29 -23.82 -30.80
N LYS A 107 19.01 -22.77 -30.38
CA LYS A 107 18.51 -21.39 -30.26
C LYS A 107 17.67 -20.93 -31.45
N ASN A 108 18.16 -21.14 -32.67
CA ASN A 108 17.47 -20.69 -33.88
C ASN A 108 16.16 -21.45 -34.10
N PHE A 109 16.15 -22.76 -33.85
CA PHE A 109 14.94 -23.57 -33.98
C PHE A 109 13.91 -23.23 -32.89
N SER A 110 14.35 -23.08 -31.64
CA SER A 110 13.49 -22.70 -30.51
C SER A 110 12.86 -21.31 -30.72
N ASN A 111 13.63 -20.33 -31.23
CA ASN A 111 13.12 -19.00 -31.58
C ASN A 111 12.11 -19.04 -32.74
N LEU A 112 12.35 -19.87 -33.76
CA LEU A 112 11.40 -20.08 -34.85
C LEU A 112 10.08 -20.67 -34.32
N MET A 113 10.16 -21.70 -33.48
CA MET A 113 8.99 -22.35 -32.89
C MET A 113 8.21 -21.41 -31.97
N MET A 114 8.89 -20.60 -31.16
CA MET A 114 8.25 -19.54 -30.36
C MET A 114 7.49 -18.57 -31.27
N GLY A 115 8.07 -18.22 -32.41
CA GLY A 115 7.41 -17.44 -33.42
C GLY A 115 6.11 -18.02 -33.95
N LEU A 116 6.16 -19.30 -34.33
CA LEU A 116 4.99 -20.03 -34.79
C LEU A 116 3.92 -20.14 -33.69
N ALA A 117 4.34 -20.35 -32.44
CA ALA A 117 3.44 -20.35 -31.28
C ALA A 117 2.77 -18.98 -31.08
N LEU A 118 3.50 -17.87 -31.20
CA LEU A 118 2.93 -16.53 -31.13
C LEU A 118 1.92 -16.30 -32.26
N LEU A 119 2.23 -16.70 -33.49
CA LEU A 119 1.31 -16.58 -34.63
C LEU A 119 0.05 -17.42 -34.47
N LYS A 120 0.21 -18.67 -34.02
CA LYS A 120 -0.90 -19.60 -33.75
C LYS A 120 -1.88 -19.04 -32.73
N ASN A 121 -1.37 -18.32 -31.73
CA ASN A 121 -2.16 -17.79 -30.62
C ASN A 121 -2.58 -16.31 -30.80
N TYR A 122 -2.25 -15.68 -31.93
CA TYR A 122 -2.59 -14.27 -32.19
C TYR A 122 -3.94 -14.12 -32.90
N ARG A 123 -4.80 -13.23 -32.37
CA ARG A 123 -6.12 -12.90 -32.91
C ARG A 123 -6.12 -11.47 -33.45
N PRO A 124 -5.87 -11.27 -34.75
CA PRO A 124 -5.63 -9.94 -35.32
C PRO A 124 -6.82 -8.98 -35.19
N TYR A 125 -8.05 -9.49 -35.26
CA TYR A 125 -9.26 -8.66 -35.17
C TYR A 125 -9.58 -8.16 -33.75
N GLU A 126 -8.92 -8.72 -32.74
CA GLU A 126 -9.08 -8.29 -31.34
C GLU A 126 -7.95 -7.35 -30.88
N ALA A 127 -6.91 -7.18 -31.70
CA ALA A 127 -5.78 -6.30 -31.43
C ALA A 127 -6.18 -4.81 -31.62
N PRO A 128 -5.44 -3.87 -31.00
CA PRO A 128 -5.59 -2.46 -31.34
C PRO A 128 -5.44 -2.25 -32.87
N PRO A 129 -6.25 -1.38 -33.51
CA PRO A 129 -6.24 -1.23 -34.97
C PRO A 129 -4.87 -0.86 -35.55
N SER A 130 -4.07 -0.08 -34.81
CA SER A 130 -2.72 0.30 -35.22
C SER A 130 -1.64 -0.73 -34.87
N LEU A 131 -1.95 -1.82 -34.16
CA LEU A 131 -0.95 -2.81 -33.74
C LEU A 131 -0.70 -3.80 -34.88
N ALA A 132 0.40 -3.63 -35.60
CA ALA A 132 0.81 -4.59 -36.60
C ALA A 132 1.46 -5.82 -35.95
N LEU A 133 1.39 -6.96 -36.62
CA LEU A 133 2.04 -8.19 -36.15
C LEU A 133 3.56 -7.99 -35.97
N ILE A 134 4.20 -7.21 -36.85
CA ILE A 134 5.63 -6.86 -36.73
C ILE A 134 5.94 -6.10 -35.44
N ASP A 135 5.00 -5.31 -34.91
CA ASP A 135 5.17 -4.58 -33.65
C ASP A 135 5.14 -5.54 -32.46
N LEU A 136 4.27 -6.56 -32.50
CA LEU A 136 4.23 -7.61 -31.48
C LEU A 136 5.56 -8.38 -31.42
N TRP A 137 6.11 -8.72 -32.58
CA TRP A 137 7.43 -9.34 -32.69
C TRP A 137 8.55 -8.46 -32.17
N ARG A 138 8.56 -7.18 -32.57
CA ARG A 138 9.50 -6.18 -32.08
C ARG A 138 9.43 -6.07 -30.56
N LYS A 139 8.22 -6.10 -29.99
CA LYS A 139 7.99 -6.07 -28.55
C LYS A 139 8.58 -7.28 -27.84
N PHE A 140 8.32 -8.47 -28.38
CA PHE A 140 8.82 -9.70 -27.77
C PHE A 140 10.35 -9.75 -27.79
N ASP A 141 10.97 -9.46 -28.94
CA ASP A 141 12.43 -9.40 -29.09
C ASP A 141 13.06 -8.31 -28.20
N LYS A 142 12.40 -7.15 -28.07
CA LYS A 142 12.85 -6.06 -27.18
C LYS A 142 12.75 -6.39 -25.70
N SER A 143 11.74 -7.16 -25.29
CA SER A 143 11.53 -7.56 -23.89
C SER A 143 12.44 -8.69 -23.46
N TRP A 144 12.71 -9.65 -24.35
CA TRP A 144 13.39 -10.91 -24.00
C TRP A 144 14.79 -11.06 -24.63
N GLY A 145 15.20 -10.16 -25.53
CA GLY A 145 16.54 -10.15 -26.11
C GLY A 145 16.86 -11.39 -26.95
N LEU A 146 15.90 -11.86 -27.76
CA LEU A 146 16.01 -13.15 -28.45
C LEU A 146 16.96 -13.11 -29.66
N THR A 147 17.12 -11.94 -30.29
CA THR A 147 18.03 -11.75 -31.42
C THR A 147 19.41 -11.22 -31.01
N PRO A 148 20.50 -11.62 -31.71
CA PRO A 148 21.87 -11.20 -31.36
C PRO A 148 22.10 -9.69 -31.35
N ASN A 149 21.38 -8.95 -32.20
CA ASN A 149 21.57 -7.51 -32.37
C ASN A 149 20.52 -6.66 -31.62
N HIS A 150 19.79 -7.23 -30.66
CA HIS A 150 18.71 -6.52 -29.97
C HIS A 150 19.20 -5.24 -29.26
N VAL A 151 20.40 -5.26 -28.66
CA VAL A 151 21.01 -4.08 -28.02
C VAL A 151 21.25 -2.96 -29.03
N LYS A 152 21.85 -3.28 -30.19
CA LYS A 152 22.06 -2.31 -31.26
C LYS A 152 20.74 -1.79 -31.85
N LYS A 153 19.75 -2.68 -32.00
CA LYS A 153 18.45 -2.35 -32.59
C LYS A 153 17.60 -1.49 -31.67
N TYR A 154 17.51 -1.82 -30.39
CA TYR A 154 16.54 -1.17 -29.48
C TYR A 154 17.18 -0.31 -28.41
N GLY A 155 18.47 -0.47 -28.12
CA GLY A 155 19.18 0.15 -26.99
C GLY A 155 19.31 -0.79 -25.80
N ASN A 156 20.38 -0.61 -25.02
CA ASN A 156 20.68 -1.41 -23.82
C ASN A 156 19.63 -1.22 -22.72
N SER A 157 19.29 -2.29 -22.01
CA SER A 157 18.40 -2.28 -20.84
C SER A 157 19.08 -2.76 -19.54
N GLY A 158 20.33 -3.19 -19.63
CA GLY A 158 21.13 -3.64 -18.49
C GLY A 158 21.62 -2.50 -17.58
N PRO A 159 22.51 -2.82 -16.62
CA PRO A 159 23.09 -1.87 -15.68
C PRO A 159 23.83 -0.71 -16.38
N ASP A 160 24.51 -1.01 -17.48
CA ASP A 160 25.35 -0.06 -18.22
C ASP A 160 24.57 0.78 -19.26
N ARG A 161 23.23 0.86 -19.12
CA ARG A 161 22.40 1.60 -20.08
C ARG A 161 22.69 3.10 -20.03
N THR A 162 22.75 3.72 -21.22
CA THR A 162 22.94 5.16 -21.35
C THR A 162 21.61 5.92 -21.48
N PHE A 163 21.68 7.24 -21.43
CA PHE A 163 20.52 8.10 -21.75
C PHE A 163 20.06 7.88 -23.19
N GLU A 164 20.99 7.74 -24.13
CA GLU A 164 20.69 7.49 -25.55
C GLU A 164 20.01 6.14 -25.77
N ASP A 165 20.45 5.09 -25.06
CA ASP A 165 19.77 3.80 -25.06
C ASP A 165 18.32 3.92 -24.58
N THR A 166 18.11 4.67 -23.50
CA THR A 166 16.77 4.89 -22.93
C THR A 166 15.89 5.67 -23.89
N LYS A 167 16.44 6.71 -24.53
CA LYS A 167 15.78 7.51 -25.54
C LYS A 167 15.38 6.66 -26.73
N LYS A 168 16.31 5.86 -27.26
CA LYS A 168 16.07 4.90 -28.36
C LYS A 168 14.96 3.91 -28.03
N ARG A 169 15.01 3.28 -26.86
CA ARG A 169 13.96 2.36 -26.38
C ARG A 169 12.61 3.06 -26.22
N ARG A 170 12.56 4.34 -25.85
CA ARG A 170 11.30 5.03 -25.53
C ARG A 170 10.73 5.86 -26.67
N GLU A 171 11.49 6.30 -27.65
CA GLU A 171 11.01 7.17 -28.71
C GLU A 171 10.60 6.39 -29.97
N GLU A 172 11.36 5.38 -30.37
CA GLU A 172 11.15 4.67 -31.65
C GLU A 172 9.95 3.71 -31.63
N ASP A 173 9.54 3.27 -30.43
CA ASP A 173 8.53 2.25 -30.24
C ASP A 173 7.26 2.88 -29.67
N PRO A 174 6.19 3.07 -30.46
CA PRO A 174 5.00 3.80 -30.02
C PRO A 174 4.19 3.03 -28.97
N TRP A 175 4.39 1.73 -28.86
CA TRP A 175 3.63 0.84 -27.99
C TRP A 175 4.26 0.78 -26.59
N ASN A 176 3.50 0.41 -25.58
CA ASN A 176 3.93 0.16 -24.20
C ASN A 176 3.08 -0.94 -23.57
N PHE A 177 3.70 -1.76 -22.71
CA PHE A 177 2.96 -2.60 -21.79
C PHE A 177 2.65 -1.80 -20.53
N LEU A 178 1.38 -1.65 -20.19
CA LEU A 178 0.94 -1.22 -18.88
C LEU A 178 0.51 -2.45 -18.10
N PHE A 179 1.21 -2.74 -17.02
CA PHE A 179 0.87 -3.86 -16.13
C PHE A 179 -0.01 -3.35 -14.99
N ILE A 180 -1.18 -3.95 -14.84
CA ILE A 180 -2.08 -3.73 -13.71
C ILE A 180 -2.07 -5.00 -12.89
N ALA A 181 -1.55 -4.94 -11.67
CA ALA A 181 -1.44 -6.10 -10.82
C ALA A 181 -1.66 -5.77 -9.35
N GLY A 182 -2.14 -6.77 -8.62
CA GLY A 182 -2.22 -6.75 -7.18
C GLY A 182 -1.45 -7.93 -6.61
N MET A 183 -0.76 -7.69 -5.50
CA MET A 183 -0.15 -8.75 -4.69
C MET A 183 -0.76 -8.73 -3.30
N TRP A 184 -0.99 -9.91 -2.74
CA TRP A 184 -1.50 -10.06 -1.38
C TRP A 184 -0.35 -10.11 -0.40
N PHE A 185 -0.20 -9.07 0.42
CA PHE A 185 0.60 -9.17 1.64
C PHE A 185 -0.04 -10.17 2.55
N GLN A 186 0.75 -11.06 3.15
CA GLN A 186 0.21 -11.83 4.27
C GLN A 186 -0.38 -10.84 5.27
N ASP A 187 -1.46 -11.23 5.92
CA ASP A 187 -2.06 -10.45 7.00
C ASP A 187 -2.21 -11.37 8.22
N LEU A 188 -2.69 -10.82 9.33
CA LEU A 188 -2.89 -11.61 10.56
C LEU A 188 -3.95 -12.73 10.39
N PHE A 189 -4.71 -12.77 9.30
CA PHE A 189 -5.71 -13.81 9.02
C PHE A 189 -5.14 -15.00 8.27
N ASN A 190 -4.16 -14.77 7.41
CA ASN A 190 -3.56 -15.79 6.56
C ASN A 190 -2.03 -15.83 6.68
N TYR A 191 -1.52 -15.45 7.86
CA TYR A 191 -0.10 -15.51 8.15
C TYR A 191 0.37 -16.96 8.17
N ASP A 192 1.27 -17.29 7.27
CA ASP A 192 1.86 -18.61 7.10
C ASP A 192 3.39 -18.44 7.10
N PHE A 193 4.02 -19.04 8.10
CA PHE A 193 5.47 -19.01 8.30
C PHE A 193 6.24 -19.64 7.14
N ARG A 194 5.73 -20.72 6.53
CA ARG A 194 6.39 -21.37 5.38
C ARG A 194 6.44 -20.43 4.18
N ARG A 195 5.37 -19.68 3.94
CA ARG A 195 5.33 -18.66 2.88
C ARG A 195 6.24 -17.46 3.21
N THR A 196 6.44 -17.15 4.48
CA THR A 196 7.38 -16.10 4.90
C THR A 196 8.84 -16.50 4.63
N GLU A 197 9.18 -17.76 4.91
CA GLU A 197 10.51 -18.35 4.63
C GLU A 197 10.81 -18.43 3.13
N MET A 198 9.79 -18.73 2.30
CA MET A 198 9.94 -18.88 0.84
C MET A 198 9.56 -17.64 0.03
N CYS A 199 9.43 -16.47 0.67
CA CYS A 199 9.04 -15.27 -0.06
C CYS A 199 10.18 -14.82 -1.00
N ILE A 200 9.89 -14.85 -2.31
CA ILE A 200 10.85 -14.57 -3.39
C ILE A 200 11.18 -13.09 -3.62
N ILE A 201 10.64 -12.19 -2.80
CA ILE A 201 10.91 -10.75 -2.92
C ILE A 201 11.89 -10.38 -1.80
N PRO A 202 13.17 -10.14 -2.13
CA PRO A 202 14.17 -9.77 -1.15
C PRO A 202 14.09 -8.27 -0.84
N TYR A 203 14.17 -7.93 0.43
CA TYR A 203 14.32 -6.56 0.92
C TYR A 203 15.73 -6.40 1.50
N ALA A 204 16.45 -5.41 1.00
CA ALA A 204 17.73 -5.02 1.57
C ALA A 204 17.51 -4.16 2.82
N THR A 205 18.21 -4.50 3.89
CA THR A 205 18.26 -3.73 5.14
C THR A 205 19.69 -3.54 5.59
N GLN A 206 19.90 -2.67 6.58
CA GLN A 206 21.20 -2.45 7.23
C GLN A 206 21.73 -3.71 7.93
N GLN A 207 20.91 -4.74 8.12
CA GLN A 207 21.28 -6.02 8.75
C GLN A 207 21.44 -7.15 7.73
N GLY A 208 21.38 -6.83 6.44
CA GLY A 208 21.41 -7.79 5.35
C GLY A 208 20.04 -7.93 4.69
N GLU A 209 19.82 -9.08 4.07
CA GLU A 209 18.62 -9.38 3.31
C GLU A 209 17.54 -10.00 4.22
N ILE A 210 16.30 -9.55 4.05
CA ILE A 210 15.12 -10.10 4.69
C ILE A 210 14.01 -10.23 3.65
N SER A 211 13.18 -11.26 3.75
CA SER A 211 12.07 -11.41 2.80
C SER A 211 11.02 -10.32 2.98
N PHE A 212 10.36 -9.91 1.90
CA PHE A 212 9.29 -8.91 1.91
C PHE A 212 8.22 -9.24 2.96
N CYS A 213 7.80 -10.52 3.03
CA CYS A 213 6.76 -10.97 3.94
C CYS A 213 7.23 -10.86 5.40
N ALA A 214 8.46 -11.26 5.70
CA ALA A 214 9.02 -11.14 7.05
C ALA A 214 9.17 -9.67 7.46
N TYR A 215 9.60 -8.81 6.54
CA TYR A 215 9.77 -7.39 6.82
C TYR A 215 8.42 -6.70 7.09
N ASN A 216 7.47 -6.80 6.16
CA ASN A 216 6.25 -5.99 6.19
C ASN A 216 5.09 -6.61 6.97
N THR A 217 5.16 -7.91 7.29
CA THR A 217 4.04 -8.63 7.90
C THR A 217 4.44 -9.29 9.23
N GLY A 218 3.45 -9.60 10.06
CA GLY A 218 3.60 -10.53 11.18
C GLY A 218 4.22 -9.86 12.40
N ILE A 219 5.35 -10.41 12.85
CA ILE A 219 6.03 -10.08 14.12
C ILE A 219 6.58 -8.64 14.12
N GLY A 220 6.63 -7.97 12.95
CA GLY A 220 6.94 -6.55 12.86
C GLY A 220 8.43 -6.24 12.80
N TRP A 221 9.21 -7.07 12.11
CA TRP A 221 10.64 -6.85 11.87
C TRP A 221 10.94 -5.46 11.31
N ARG A 222 10.10 -4.96 10.41
CA ARG A 222 10.15 -3.57 9.95
C ARG A 222 10.20 -2.56 11.09
N LYS A 223 9.33 -2.68 12.09
CA LYS A 223 9.31 -1.73 13.23
C LYS A 223 10.58 -1.82 14.05
N ILE A 224 11.15 -3.01 14.21
CA ILE A 224 12.41 -3.19 14.95
C ILE A 224 13.53 -2.48 14.19
N ILE A 225 13.72 -2.82 12.91
CA ILE A 225 14.77 -2.25 12.06
C ILE A 225 14.60 -0.73 11.92
N GLU A 226 13.40 -0.24 11.59
CA GLU A 226 13.13 1.19 11.49
C GLU A 226 13.40 1.92 12.81
N ASN A 227 13.10 1.32 13.97
CA ASN A 227 13.40 1.95 15.27
C ASN A 227 14.88 1.89 15.64
N MET A 228 15.63 0.89 15.19
CA MET A 228 17.08 0.81 15.41
C MET A 228 17.83 1.88 14.62
N TYR A 229 17.39 2.20 13.39
CA TYR A 229 18.09 3.10 12.48
C TYR A 229 17.39 4.44 12.23
N LYS A 230 16.31 4.76 12.96
CA LYS A 230 15.73 6.10 12.88
C LYS A 230 16.72 7.11 13.46
N ASN A 231 17.11 8.10 12.66
CA ASN A 231 18.07 9.12 13.06
C ASN A 231 17.41 10.41 13.58
N ALA A 232 16.30 10.81 12.96
CA ALA A 232 15.52 11.97 13.38
C ALA A 232 14.04 11.77 13.06
N THR A 233 13.17 12.29 13.91
CA THR A 233 11.77 12.47 13.53
C THR A 233 11.66 13.57 12.46
N VAL A 234 10.60 13.52 11.63
CA VAL A 234 10.31 14.57 10.64
C VAL A 234 10.29 15.96 11.29
N ALA A 235 9.73 16.07 12.51
CA ALA A 235 9.70 17.31 13.27
C ALA A 235 11.10 17.81 13.67
N GLN A 236 11.97 16.91 14.15
CA GLN A 236 13.37 17.27 14.47
C GLN A 236 14.16 17.66 13.22
N TRP A 237 13.98 16.93 12.12
CA TRP A 237 14.60 17.25 10.83
C TRP A 237 14.19 18.64 10.34
N TYR A 238 12.90 18.96 10.38
CA TYR A 238 12.40 20.28 9.98
C TYR A 238 12.83 21.40 10.91
N ARG A 239 13.02 21.13 12.21
CA ARG A 239 13.54 22.14 13.14
C ARG A 239 14.99 22.53 12.80
N THR A 240 15.80 21.58 12.33
CA THR A 240 17.24 21.81 12.07
C THR A 240 17.55 22.19 10.63
N HIS A 241 16.78 21.69 9.65
CA HIS A 241 17.05 21.89 8.23
C HIS A 241 15.96 22.70 7.50
N GLY A 242 14.90 23.10 8.20
CA GLY A 242 13.71 23.70 7.60
C GLY A 242 12.87 22.69 6.80
N LYS A 243 11.71 23.12 6.30
CA LYS A 243 10.90 22.33 5.37
C LYS A 243 11.45 22.46 3.95
N HIS A 244 11.26 21.43 3.13
CA HIS A 244 11.70 21.44 1.73
C HIS A 244 11.09 22.63 0.96
N GLN A 245 11.86 23.17 0.02
CA GLN A 245 11.38 24.23 -0.86
C GLN A 245 10.20 23.69 -1.70
N ILE A 246 9.08 24.40 -1.68
CA ILE A 246 7.91 24.03 -2.47
C ILE A 246 8.17 24.49 -3.91
N TYR A 247 7.99 23.60 -4.89
CA TYR A 247 8.12 23.95 -6.31
C TYR A 247 6.73 24.06 -6.93
N ALA A 248 6.26 25.30 -7.10
CA ALA A 248 4.92 25.59 -7.64
C ALA A 248 5.00 26.13 -9.07
N LYS A 249 5.25 25.25 -10.06
CA LYS A 249 5.19 25.52 -11.51
C LYS A 249 5.72 26.92 -11.91
N GLY A 250 6.95 27.25 -11.52
CA GLY A 250 7.63 28.50 -11.86
C GLY A 250 7.36 29.69 -10.93
N ARG A 251 6.64 29.51 -9.81
CA ARG A 251 6.46 30.55 -8.78
C ARG A 251 7.37 30.28 -7.58
N THR A 252 8.09 31.31 -7.14
CA THR A 252 8.87 31.31 -5.90
C THR A 252 7.91 31.35 -4.71
N VAL A 253 7.95 30.32 -3.88
CA VAL A 253 7.11 30.17 -2.67
C VAL A 253 8.01 30.00 -1.43
N GLY A 254 9.09 30.76 -1.37
CA GLY A 254 9.89 30.89 -0.15
C GLY A 254 9.08 31.60 0.92
N LEU A 255 9.16 31.14 2.16
CA LEU A 255 8.58 31.84 3.31
C LEU A 255 9.57 32.92 3.78
N GLU A 256 9.07 34.13 4.04
CA GLU A 256 9.89 35.23 4.56
C GLU A 256 10.30 35.03 6.03
N SER A 257 9.51 34.25 6.78
CA SER A 257 9.79 33.85 8.17
C SER A 257 9.35 32.42 8.44
N TYR A 258 10.10 31.72 9.29
CA TYR A 258 9.75 30.38 9.80
C TYR A 258 8.98 30.43 11.12
N GLU A 259 8.79 31.62 11.69
CA GLU A 259 7.94 31.79 12.88
C GLU A 259 6.47 31.68 12.48
N HIS A 260 5.75 30.79 13.16
CA HIS A 260 4.31 30.63 13.01
C HIS A 260 3.55 31.32 14.14
N SER A 261 2.47 32.02 13.79
CA SER A 261 1.46 32.53 14.73
C SER A 261 0.19 31.69 14.65
N LEU A 262 0.34 30.37 14.63
CA LEU A 262 -0.80 29.46 14.51
C LEU A 262 -1.69 29.58 15.76
N THR A 263 -2.77 30.34 15.63
CA THR A 263 -3.83 30.44 16.63
C THR A 263 -4.83 29.33 16.32
N ILE A 264 -5.02 28.43 17.27
CA ILE A 264 -6.02 27.36 17.14
C ILE A 264 -7.38 28.00 17.35
N ASP A 265 -8.24 27.93 16.34
CA ASP A 265 -9.64 28.33 16.47
C ASP A 265 -10.33 27.45 17.52
N SER A 266 -10.83 28.07 18.59
CA SER A 266 -11.46 27.37 19.71
C SER A 266 -12.73 26.64 19.31
N GLU A 267 -13.49 27.14 18.33
CA GLU A 267 -14.71 26.49 17.85
C GLU A 267 -14.39 25.21 17.06
N ASP A 268 -13.37 25.26 16.20
CA ASP A 268 -12.89 24.09 15.47
C ASP A 268 -12.25 23.04 16.39
N ALA A 269 -11.48 23.48 17.39
CA ALA A 269 -10.89 22.58 18.39
C ALA A 269 -11.95 21.90 19.26
N ALA A 270 -13.06 22.60 19.56
CA ALA A 270 -14.18 22.06 20.30
C ALA A 270 -15.14 21.22 19.45
N ARG A 271 -15.00 21.23 18.11
CA ARG A 271 -15.89 20.51 17.20
C ARG A 271 -15.73 19.01 17.35
N VAL A 272 -16.64 18.37 18.08
CA VAL A 272 -16.71 16.92 18.20
C VAL A 272 -17.50 16.37 17.02
N ARG A 273 -16.85 15.56 16.17
CA ARG A 273 -17.55 14.87 15.07
C ARG A 273 -18.60 13.91 15.66
N PRO A 274 -19.90 14.05 15.31
CA PRO A 274 -20.90 13.10 15.75
C PRO A 274 -20.54 11.71 15.23
N LYS A 275 -20.52 10.72 16.12
CA LYS A 275 -20.30 9.33 15.73
C LYS A 275 -21.61 8.76 15.20
N GLU A 276 -21.66 8.46 13.91
CA GLU A 276 -22.84 7.84 13.27
C GLU A 276 -23.06 6.38 13.70
N HIS A 277 -22.08 5.76 14.38
CA HIS A 277 -22.09 4.35 14.73
C HIS A 277 -21.55 4.12 16.15
N ASP A 278 -22.22 3.24 16.91
CA ASP A 278 -21.80 2.83 18.27
C ASP A 278 -20.69 1.76 18.28
N ILE A 279 -20.32 1.26 17.10
CA ILE A 279 -19.32 0.21 16.93
C ILE A 279 -18.02 0.84 16.43
N PRO A 280 -16.84 0.48 16.98
CA PRO A 280 -15.55 0.94 16.45
C PRO A 280 -15.40 0.57 14.97
N MET A 281 -15.27 1.58 14.10
CA MET A 281 -15.13 1.39 12.65
C MET A 281 -13.67 1.33 12.22
N THR A 282 -12.80 2.02 12.95
CA THR A 282 -11.36 2.08 12.65
C THR A 282 -10.50 1.32 13.66
N ALA A 283 -9.28 0.95 13.26
CA ALA A 283 -8.31 0.34 14.18
C ALA A 283 -7.94 1.28 15.34
N ALA A 284 -7.89 2.59 15.08
CA ALA A 284 -7.59 3.61 16.09
C ALA A 284 -8.69 3.71 17.15
N GLU A 285 -9.97 3.59 16.76
CA GLU A 285 -11.10 3.58 17.69
C GLU A 285 -11.11 2.34 18.57
N GLU A 286 -10.84 1.16 18.03
CA GLU A 286 -10.70 -0.06 18.84
C GLU A 286 -9.51 0.04 19.80
N ASP A 287 -8.39 0.60 19.36
CA ASP A 287 -7.21 0.74 20.22
C ASP A 287 -7.48 1.75 21.34
N ARG A 288 -8.16 2.87 21.05
CA ARG A 288 -8.67 3.78 22.08
C ARG A 288 -9.62 3.08 23.04
N LEU A 289 -10.55 2.28 22.53
CA LEU A 289 -11.52 1.55 23.36
C LEU A 289 -10.80 0.52 24.25
N ARG A 290 -9.83 -0.22 23.72
CA ARG A 290 -8.99 -1.15 24.50
C ARG A 290 -8.19 -0.43 25.56
N ARG A 291 -7.51 0.67 25.21
CA ARG A 291 -6.75 1.47 26.18
C ARG A 291 -7.66 2.01 27.27
N ARG A 292 -8.85 2.51 26.90
CA ARG A 292 -9.85 3.00 27.87
C ARG A 292 -10.30 1.88 28.81
N LYS A 293 -10.65 0.70 28.27
CA LYS A 293 -11.02 -0.48 29.09
C LYS A 293 -9.88 -0.92 30.01
N ALA A 294 -8.64 -0.96 29.52
CA ALA A 294 -7.47 -1.32 30.33
C ALA A 294 -7.22 -0.29 31.45
N LEU A 295 -7.41 1.00 31.18
CA LEU A 295 -7.33 2.05 32.19
C LEU A 295 -8.47 1.94 33.22
N GLU A 296 -9.70 1.64 32.79
CA GLU A 296 -10.85 1.41 33.67
C GLU A 296 -10.63 0.17 34.57
N GLU A 297 -10.11 -0.93 34.01
CA GLU A 297 -9.75 -2.13 34.77
C GLU A 297 -8.61 -1.84 35.75
N ALA A 298 -7.56 -1.14 35.33
CA ALA A 298 -6.47 -0.73 36.21
C ALA A 298 -6.96 0.17 37.34
N ALA A 299 -7.89 1.09 37.06
CA ALA A 299 -8.51 1.94 38.07
C ALA A 299 -9.36 1.13 39.07
N LYS A 300 -10.13 0.13 38.59
CA LYS A 300 -10.90 -0.78 39.46
C LYS A 300 -9.99 -1.63 40.34
N VAL A 301 -8.92 -2.20 39.78
CA VAL A 301 -7.93 -2.98 40.54
C VAL A 301 -7.26 -2.12 41.59
N ARG A 302 -6.92 -0.87 41.25
CA ARG A 302 -6.35 0.09 42.19
C ARG A 302 -7.31 0.45 43.32
N ALA A 303 -8.60 0.66 43.03
CA ALA A 303 -9.61 0.91 44.06
C ALA A 303 -9.78 -0.29 45.00
N LEU A 304 -9.85 -1.52 44.45
CA LEU A 304 -9.89 -2.77 45.23
C LEU A 304 -8.64 -2.94 46.11
N TYR A 305 -7.46 -2.60 45.59
CA TYR A 305 -6.21 -2.63 46.34
C TYR A 305 -6.20 -1.60 47.48
N GLU A 306 -6.68 -0.38 47.21
CA GLU A 306 -6.80 0.68 48.22
C GLU A 306 -7.79 0.32 49.34
N GLU A 307 -8.85 -0.43 49.03
CA GLU A 307 -9.82 -0.93 49.99
C GLU A 307 -9.29 -2.12 50.81
N MET A 308 -8.81 -3.17 50.14
CA MET A 308 -8.46 -4.45 50.78
C MET A 308 -7.09 -4.42 51.46
N VAL A 309 -6.11 -3.75 50.86
CA VAL A 309 -4.72 -3.75 51.33
C VAL A 309 -4.42 -2.52 52.16
N LEU A 310 -4.82 -1.33 51.67
CA LEU A 310 -4.55 -0.06 52.36
C LEU A 310 -5.65 0.34 53.37
N LYS A 311 -6.73 -0.44 53.49
CA LYS A 311 -7.85 -0.25 54.44
C LYS A 311 -8.42 1.18 54.42
N LYS A 312 -8.36 1.88 53.28
CA LYS A 312 -8.97 3.20 53.15
C LYS A 312 -10.49 3.05 53.10
N ARG A 313 -11.21 3.81 53.91
CA ARG A 313 -12.69 3.87 53.86
C ARG A 313 -13.12 4.43 52.51
N GLN A 314 -13.99 3.69 51.80
CA GLN A 314 -14.69 4.19 50.61
C GLN A 314 -15.42 5.49 50.95
N PRO A 315 -15.37 6.53 50.09
CA PRO A 315 -16.17 7.73 50.30
C PRO A 315 -17.65 7.35 50.31
N ALA A 316 -18.41 7.87 51.28
CA ALA A 316 -19.84 7.59 51.41
C ALA A 316 -20.54 8.04 50.12
N VAL A 317 -21.11 7.08 49.39
CA VAL A 317 -21.87 7.36 48.17
C VAL A 317 -23.16 8.04 48.61
N VAL A 318 -23.20 9.37 48.54
CA VAL A 318 -24.43 10.12 48.77
C VAL A 318 -25.32 9.90 47.55
N GLN A 319 -26.31 9.02 47.69
CA GLN A 319 -27.39 8.86 46.73
C GLN A 319 -28.16 10.18 46.68
N ILE A 320 -27.95 10.96 45.62
CA ILE A 320 -28.81 12.10 45.33
C ILE A 320 -30.19 11.53 45.01
N GLY A 321 -31.18 11.82 45.88
CA GLY A 321 -32.56 11.41 45.68
C GLY A 321 -33.10 11.88 44.33
N SER A 322 -34.15 11.22 43.84
CA SER A 322 -34.81 11.60 42.58
C SER A 322 -35.12 13.10 42.52
N VAL A 323 -35.14 13.68 41.32
CA VAL A 323 -35.43 15.13 41.11
C VAL A 323 -36.75 15.55 41.79
N GLN A 324 -37.70 14.63 41.95
CA GLN A 324 -38.94 14.83 42.70
C GLN A 324 -38.73 14.95 44.21
N GLN A 325 -37.82 14.18 44.82
CA GLN A 325 -37.46 14.27 46.23
C GLN A 325 -36.70 15.56 46.57
N ILE A 326 -35.89 16.05 45.63
CA ILE A 326 -35.20 17.36 45.77
C ILE A 326 -36.20 18.50 45.71
N LYS A 327 -37.19 18.43 44.80
CA LYS A 327 -38.28 19.41 44.70
C LYS A 327 -39.25 19.39 45.89
N SER A 328 -39.43 18.25 46.56
CA SER A 328 -40.25 18.18 47.77
C SER A 328 -39.55 18.71 49.02
N ALA A 329 -38.21 18.64 49.08
CA ALA A 329 -37.41 19.15 50.18
C ALA A 329 -37.16 20.68 50.10
N THR A 330 -37.27 21.25 48.90
CA THR A 330 -37.20 22.69 48.65
C THR A 330 -38.61 23.20 48.38
N GLY A 331 -39.33 23.63 49.42
CA GLY A 331 -40.66 24.24 49.27
C GLY A 331 -40.66 25.42 48.28
N PRO A 332 -41.84 25.93 47.87
CA PRO A 332 -42.02 26.81 46.69
C PRO A 332 -41.49 28.26 46.86
N ALA A 333 -40.45 28.49 47.65
CA ALA A 333 -39.85 29.79 47.86
C ALA A 333 -38.35 29.74 47.58
N LEU A 334 -37.98 29.92 46.30
CA LEU A 334 -36.72 30.52 45.84
C LEU A 334 -36.76 30.81 44.33
N THR A 335 -37.86 31.38 43.85
CA THR A 335 -37.82 32.27 42.68
C THR A 335 -37.44 33.66 43.18
N THR A 336 -36.14 33.93 43.33
CA THR A 336 -35.48 35.20 43.00
C THR A 336 -33.99 35.12 43.36
N THR A 337 -33.18 35.80 42.53
CA THR A 337 -31.73 36.08 42.65
C THR A 337 -30.74 34.94 42.38
N ALA A 338 -30.57 34.60 41.11
CA ALA A 338 -29.28 34.14 40.58
C ALA A 338 -28.92 35.01 39.36
N ASN A 339 -28.41 36.23 39.61
CA ASN A 339 -27.72 37.00 38.58
C ASN A 339 -26.68 38.01 39.10
N VAL A 340 -26.24 37.90 40.36
CA VAL A 340 -25.16 38.74 40.90
C VAL A 340 -24.28 37.85 41.77
N GLY A 341 -23.12 37.43 41.25
CA GLY A 341 -22.15 36.63 41.98
C GLY A 341 -21.16 35.85 41.12
N ALA A 342 -21.51 35.57 39.85
CA ALA A 342 -20.62 34.84 38.93
C ALA A 342 -19.54 35.71 38.25
N LYS A 343 -19.41 37.00 38.61
CA LYS A 343 -18.40 37.90 38.04
C LYS A 343 -17.13 38.09 38.88
N ASP A 344 -17.12 37.68 40.15
CA ASP A 344 -15.97 37.91 41.03
C ASP A 344 -15.08 36.68 41.29
N ALA A 345 -15.45 35.50 40.79
CA ALA A 345 -14.66 34.27 40.97
C ALA A 345 -13.66 33.97 39.83
N VAL A 346 -13.59 34.80 38.78
CA VAL A 346 -12.68 34.61 37.63
C VAL A 346 -11.37 35.41 37.79
N LYS A 347 -11.20 36.19 38.87
CA LYS A 347 -10.03 37.05 39.08
C LYS A 347 -8.98 36.56 40.07
N GLN A 348 -9.10 35.34 40.61
CA GLN A 348 -8.19 34.83 41.67
C GLN A 348 -7.43 33.53 41.35
N VAL A 349 -7.30 33.13 40.09
CA VAL A 349 -6.48 31.95 39.71
C VAL A 349 -5.36 32.29 38.71
N GLU A 350 -5.09 33.57 38.48
CA GLU A 350 -4.02 34.03 37.56
C GLU A 350 -2.77 34.59 38.27
N GLU A 351 -2.63 34.36 39.57
CA GLU A 351 -1.37 34.60 40.29
C GLU A 351 -0.92 33.32 40.99
N VAL A 352 0.39 33.07 40.94
CA VAL A 352 1.14 31.93 41.51
C VAL A 352 1.42 30.78 40.52
N ALA A 353 2.46 30.94 39.69
CA ALA A 353 3.68 30.12 39.75
C ALA A 353 4.54 30.29 38.49
N ALA A 354 5.44 31.28 38.51
CA ALA A 354 6.71 31.23 37.79
C ALA A 354 7.83 31.17 38.84
N PRO A 355 8.69 30.14 38.86
CA PRO A 355 10.02 30.31 39.42
C PRO A 355 10.99 30.73 38.30
N ALA A 356 11.72 31.80 38.60
CA ALA A 356 12.89 32.27 37.90
C ALA A 356 13.97 31.18 37.82
N GLY A 357 14.83 31.30 36.80
CA GLY A 357 15.92 30.37 36.55
C GLY A 357 17.10 30.51 37.51
N ASP A 358 17.99 29.52 37.41
CA ASP A 358 19.42 29.67 37.10
C ASP A 358 19.82 28.51 36.16
#